data_AF-A0A0M3ISA5-F1
#
_entry.id   AF-A0A0M3ISA5-F1
#
_cell.length_a   1.000
_cell.length_b   1.000
_cell.length_c   1.000
_cell.angle_alpha   90.00
_cell.angle_beta   90.00
_cell.angle_gamma   90.00
#
_symmetry.space_group_name_H-M   'P 1'
#
loop_
_entity.id
_entity.type
_entity.pdbx_description
1 polymer ?
#
loop_
_entity_poly.entity_id
_entity_poly.type
_entity_poly.pdbx_seq_one_letter_code
_entity_poly.pdbx_strand_id
1 'polypeptide(L)'
;MLPCSMVPPSVTWGNCHTNNDSIAYADRIVICASSRTCNPRSSTYYSWSPDEAHPQIVTHDVNSSFIATNYDFKDIRPGRYQAYYALYNTTVNGGTPAAEDIITVPVDGFAFQFDTMGGVYSFTLDARNQSSKLIPNMNIHTIVPANHLNILLQIPQYVVLSIAEVLFSITGLEFAYSQAAPTMKSVVQALWLLTVAFGDVIIIIIAQLDLFSDLAIEMFVYAIAMFVVIGVFALIAIFYYEYADFGDEAASTATTATAPTYSTVSLADNDELLPEKKI
;
A
#
# COMPACT_ATOMS: atom_id res chain seq x y z
N MET A 1 28.73 6.79 5.03
CA MET A 1 29.16 6.69 6.44
C MET A 1 29.80 8.00 6.90
N LEU A 2 29.66 8.37 8.17
CA LEU A 2 30.37 9.56 8.67
C LEU A 2 31.66 9.13 9.40
N PRO A 3 32.85 9.23 8.78
CA PRO A 3 34.11 8.83 9.40
C PRO A 3 34.47 9.78 10.55
N CYS A 4 35.16 9.25 11.56
CA CYS A 4 35.60 10.03 12.71
C CYS A 4 36.48 11.24 12.36
N SER A 5 37.20 11.19 11.24
CA SER A 5 38.01 12.31 10.73
C SER A 5 37.20 13.51 10.25
N MET A 6 35.91 13.33 9.94
CA MET A 6 34.99 14.39 9.52
C MET A 6 34.23 15.03 10.67
N VAL A 7 34.24 14.39 11.84
CA VAL A 7 33.56 14.93 13.01
C VAL A 7 34.34 16.16 13.47
N PRO A 8 33.68 17.30 13.75
CA PRO A 8 34.36 18.50 14.24
C PRO A 8 35.22 18.18 15.47
N PRO A 9 36.44 18.75 15.60
CA PRO A 9 37.33 18.48 16.74
C PRO A 9 36.76 18.95 18.08
N SER A 10 35.67 19.74 18.06
CA SER A 10 34.90 20.09 19.25
C SER A 10 34.13 18.90 19.85
N VAL A 11 33.85 17.86 19.04
CA VAL A 11 33.22 16.62 19.48
C VAL A 11 34.34 15.68 19.92
N THR A 12 34.69 15.73 21.20
CA THR A 12 35.75 14.89 21.79
C THR A 12 35.20 13.62 22.44
N TRP A 13 33.90 13.36 22.29
CA TRP A 13 33.16 12.24 22.89
C TRP A 13 32.75 11.20 21.83
N GLY A 14 32.33 10.03 22.30
CA GLY A 14 31.95 8.89 21.46
C GLY A 14 33.12 8.01 21.06
N ASN A 15 32.94 7.19 20.01
CA ASN A 15 33.96 6.26 19.53
C ASN A 15 35.07 6.93 18.70
N CYS A 16 34.97 8.23 18.46
CA CYS A 16 35.86 9.02 17.61
C CYS A 16 36.99 9.73 18.39
N HIS A 17 37.69 9.03 19.28
CA HIS A 17 38.85 9.58 19.98
C HIS A 17 40.11 9.65 19.11
N THR A 18 40.16 8.86 18.03
CA THR A 18 41.25 8.84 17.06
C THR A 18 40.72 9.28 15.69
N ASN A 19 41.50 10.09 14.97
CA ASN A 19 41.16 10.56 13.61
C ASN A 19 41.37 9.45 12.59
N ASN A 20 40.61 8.36 12.73
CA ASN A 20 40.69 7.20 11.88
C ASN A 20 39.50 7.17 10.90
N ASP A 21 39.78 6.96 9.62
CA ASP A 21 38.77 6.92 8.55
C ASP A 21 37.99 5.60 8.52
N SER A 22 38.51 4.53 9.13
CA SER A 22 37.88 3.20 9.10
C SER A 22 36.76 3.00 10.12
N ILE A 23 36.59 3.94 11.05
CA ILE A 23 35.58 3.91 12.11
C ILE A 23 34.55 5.02 11.83
N ALA A 24 33.29 4.65 11.72
CA ALA A 24 32.19 5.61 11.64
C ALA A 24 31.77 6.07 13.04
N TYR A 25 31.30 7.31 13.16
CA TYR A 25 30.70 7.82 14.38
C TYR A 25 29.49 6.95 14.78
N ALA A 26 29.45 6.52 16.05
CA ALA A 26 28.41 5.61 16.57
C ALA A 26 27.79 6.08 17.90
N ASP A 27 27.92 7.37 18.23
CA ASP A 27 27.38 7.94 19.47
C ASP A 27 26.09 8.72 19.19
N ARG A 28 25.59 9.49 20.16
CA ARG A 28 24.31 10.19 20.08
C ARG A 28 24.28 11.20 18.94
N ILE A 29 23.25 11.08 18.10
CA ILE A 29 22.88 12.07 17.08
C ILE A 29 21.49 12.56 17.42
N VAL A 30 21.27 13.86 17.29
CA VAL A 30 19.97 14.46 17.60
C VAL A 30 19.54 15.35 16.46
N ILE A 31 18.24 15.40 16.20
CA ILE A 31 17.65 16.37 15.30
C ILE A 31 16.73 17.26 16.08
N CYS A 32 16.83 18.54 15.78
CA CYS A 32 16.07 19.59 16.42
C CYS A 32 15.44 20.48 15.37
N ALA A 33 14.25 20.98 15.67
CA ALA A 33 13.67 22.07 14.89
C ALA A 33 14.69 23.22 14.83
N SER A 34 14.86 23.83 13.65
CA SER A 34 15.82 24.91 13.38
C SER A 34 15.43 26.22 14.11
N SER A 35 15.39 26.18 15.44
CA SER A 35 15.23 27.32 16.34
C SER A 35 16.36 27.26 17.37
N ARG A 36 16.86 28.42 17.78
CA ARG A 36 18.25 28.69 18.23
C ARG A 36 18.81 27.84 19.38
N THR A 37 18.04 26.97 20.00
CA THR A 37 18.50 26.05 21.06
C THR A 37 17.80 24.71 20.92
N CYS A 38 18.57 23.64 20.74
CA CYS A 38 18.07 22.28 20.73
C CYS A 38 17.67 21.89 22.17
N ASN A 39 16.37 21.82 22.47
CA ASN A 39 15.88 21.52 23.82
C ASN A 39 15.37 20.06 23.88
N PRO A 40 15.94 19.18 24.73
CA PRO A 40 15.53 17.77 24.85
C PRO A 40 14.09 17.55 25.30
N ARG A 41 13.48 18.54 25.94
CA ARG A 41 12.09 18.47 26.42
C ARG A 41 11.07 18.97 25.39
N SER A 42 11.52 19.46 24.23
CA SER A 42 10.63 19.86 23.15
C SER A 42 10.04 18.63 22.45
N SER A 43 8.79 18.71 21.99
CA SER A 43 8.19 17.67 21.14
C SER A 43 8.84 17.55 19.76
N THR A 44 9.70 18.50 19.39
CA THR A 44 10.44 18.55 18.12
C THR A 44 11.91 18.16 18.29
N TYR A 45 12.22 17.43 19.36
CA TYR A 45 13.52 16.88 19.67
C TYR A 45 13.48 15.37 19.46
N TYR A 46 14.36 14.85 18.62
CA TYR A 46 14.51 13.42 18.42
C TYR A 46 15.98 13.07 18.56
N SER A 47 16.29 12.09 19.40
CA SER A 47 17.66 11.64 19.64
C SER A 47 17.80 10.17 19.36
N TRP A 48 18.84 9.79 18.65
CA TRP A 48 19.30 8.41 18.54
C TRP A 48 20.34 8.12 19.61
N SER A 49 20.15 7.06 20.40
CA SER A 49 21.12 6.64 21.41
C SER A 49 22.17 5.69 20.82
N PRO A 50 23.30 5.49 21.52
CA PRO A 50 24.29 4.48 21.11
C PRO A 50 23.74 3.06 21.22
N ASP A 51 22.70 2.84 22.02
CA ASP A 51 22.03 1.53 22.15
C ASP A 51 21.20 1.18 20.91
N GLU A 52 20.70 2.20 20.20
CA GLU A 52 19.98 2.10 18.92
C GLU A 52 20.95 2.08 17.72
N ALA A 53 22.27 2.14 17.98
CA ALA A 53 23.32 2.15 16.97
C ALA A 53 23.75 0.71 16.68
N HIS A 54 23.46 0.22 15.47
CA HIS A 54 23.80 -1.13 15.04
C HIS A 54 24.99 -1.07 14.07
N PRO A 55 26.19 -1.53 14.47
CA PRO A 55 27.33 -1.55 13.59
C PRO A 55 27.10 -2.57 12.46
N GLN A 56 27.35 -2.15 11.23
CA GLN A 56 27.20 -2.94 10.03
C GLN A 56 28.50 -2.90 9.23
N ILE A 57 29.04 -4.06 8.86
CA ILE A 57 30.22 -4.12 8.01
C ILE A 57 29.77 -3.96 6.56
N VAL A 58 30.18 -2.88 5.91
CA VAL A 58 29.93 -2.71 4.47
C VAL A 58 31.23 -3.01 3.73
N THR A 59 31.11 -3.82 2.69
CA THR A 59 32.20 -4.20 1.80
C THR A 59 32.06 -3.42 0.50
N HIS A 60 32.96 -2.47 0.25
CA HIS A 60 32.97 -1.69 -1.00
C HIS A 60 33.71 -2.44 -2.12
N ASP A 61 34.63 -3.34 -1.77
CA ASP A 61 35.38 -4.21 -2.69
C ASP A 61 35.96 -5.41 -1.92
N VAL A 62 36.51 -6.41 -2.60
CA VAL A 62 37.08 -7.66 -2.02
C VAL A 62 38.12 -7.39 -0.92
N ASN A 63 38.79 -6.23 -0.97
CA ASN A 63 39.86 -5.84 -0.03
C ASN A 63 39.53 -4.63 0.86
N SER A 64 38.34 -4.04 0.75
CA SER A 64 37.97 -2.86 1.56
C SER A 64 36.64 -3.06 2.28
N SER A 65 36.75 -3.31 3.59
CA SER A 65 35.63 -3.32 4.51
C SER A 65 35.73 -2.13 5.46
N PHE A 66 34.58 -1.55 5.77
CA PHE A 66 34.46 -0.38 6.61
C PHE A 66 33.21 -0.53 7.47
N ILE A 67 33.27 -0.03 8.70
CA ILE A 67 32.20 -0.20 9.68
C ILE A 67 31.27 1.00 9.57
N ALA A 68 30.04 0.76 9.13
CA ALA A 68 28.93 1.70 9.22
C ALA A 68 28.24 1.59 10.56
N THR A 69 27.57 2.68 10.93
CA THR A 69 26.55 2.66 11.96
C THR A 69 25.19 2.84 11.31
N ASN A 70 24.27 1.89 11.52
CA ASN A 70 22.87 2.04 11.19
C ASN A 70 22.10 2.42 12.46
N TYR A 71 21.12 3.31 12.34
CA TYR A 71 20.25 3.70 13.46
C TYR A 71 18.81 3.33 13.14
N ASP A 72 18.07 2.96 14.17
CA ASP A 72 16.65 2.63 14.03
C ASP A 72 15.80 3.81 13.52
N PHE A 73 14.75 3.48 12.79
CA PHE A 73 13.78 4.47 12.31
C PHE A 73 13.02 5.12 13.48
N LYS A 74 12.81 6.43 13.40
CA LYS A 74 11.99 7.19 14.35
C LYS A 74 10.91 7.98 13.65
N ASP A 75 9.76 8.06 14.30
CA ASP A 75 8.63 8.85 13.83
C ASP A 75 8.86 10.34 14.10
N ILE A 76 9.10 11.08 13.02
CA ILE A 76 9.39 12.52 13.06
C ILE A 76 8.17 13.29 12.55
N ARG A 77 7.76 14.33 13.27
CA ARG A 77 6.66 15.21 12.84
C ARG A 77 7.11 16.08 11.66
N PRO A 78 6.21 16.50 10.76
CA PRO A 78 6.54 17.47 9.72
C PRO A 78 7.14 18.75 10.29
N GLY A 79 8.17 19.29 9.64
CA GLY A 79 8.92 20.44 10.11
C GLY A 79 10.30 20.59 9.48
N ARG A 80 10.97 21.70 9.82
CA ARG A 80 12.36 21.98 9.40
C ARG A 80 13.31 21.58 10.52
N TYR A 81 14.17 20.61 10.24
CA TYR A 81 15.09 20.05 11.20
C TYR A 81 16.54 20.23 10.77
N GLN A 82 17.41 20.25 11.76
CA GLN A 82 18.86 20.23 11.59
C GLN A 82 19.44 19.19 12.56
N ALA A 83 20.42 18.40 12.12
CA ALA A 83 21.11 17.48 13.03
C ALA A 83 22.23 18.17 13.80
N TYR A 84 22.44 17.63 14.99
CA TYR A 84 23.49 17.99 15.92
C TYR A 84 24.10 16.71 16.50
N TYR A 85 25.41 16.72 16.72
CA TYR A 85 26.03 15.80 17.67
C TYR A 85 25.67 16.27 19.07
N ALA A 86 25.21 15.37 19.94
CA ALA A 86 24.84 15.72 21.30
C ALA A 86 25.62 14.92 22.34
N LEU A 87 26.02 15.59 23.41
CA LEU A 87 26.52 14.96 24.64
C LEU A 87 25.64 15.38 25.80
N TYR A 88 25.28 14.42 26.66
CA TYR A 88 24.57 14.68 27.90
C TYR A 88 25.58 14.73 29.05
N ASN A 89 25.70 15.88 29.72
CA ASN A 89 26.66 16.08 30.79
C ASN A 89 26.22 15.39 32.10
N THR A 90 24.91 15.38 32.37
CA THR A 90 24.32 14.65 33.48
C THR A 90 23.45 13.51 32.95
N THR A 91 23.83 12.27 33.24
CA THR A 91 22.96 11.12 33.03
C THR A 91 21.89 11.11 34.13
N VAL A 92 20.80 11.84 33.93
CA VAL A 92 19.61 11.63 34.76
C VAL A 92 19.15 10.21 34.48
N ASN A 93 19.18 9.32 35.48
CA ASN A 93 18.77 7.92 35.38
C ASN A 93 17.40 7.79 34.69
N GLY A 94 17.40 7.58 33.37
CA GLY A 94 16.21 7.45 32.52
C GLY A 94 15.42 8.73 32.22
N GLY A 95 15.91 9.93 32.59
CA GLY A 95 15.21 11.20 32.37
C GLY A 95 15.68 11.98 31.14
N THR A 96 14.81 12.82 30.56
CA THR A 96 15.22 13.78 29.53
C THR A 96 15.96 14.98 30.17
N PRO A 97 17.21 15.26 29.77
CA PRO A 97 18.00 16.36 30.36
C PRO A 97 17.37 17.73 30.08
N ALA A 98 17.74 18.72 30.89
CA ALA A 98 17.37 20.11 30.60
C ALA A 98 18.19 20.64 29.40
N ALA A 99 17.74 21.74 28.80
CA ALA A 99 18.43 22.35 27.66
C ALA A 99 19.85 22.85 27.99
N GLU A 100 20.16 23.08 29.26
CA GLU A 100 21.47 23.52 29.75
C GLU A 100 22.45 22.36 30.01
N ASP A 101 21.94 21.13 30.15
CA ASP A 101 22.74 19.93 30.44
C ASP A 101 23.18 19.17 29.17
N ILE A 102 22.92 19.77 28.00
CA ILE A 102 23.32 19.20 26.72
C ILE A 102 24.33 20.10 26.00
N ILE A 103 25.32 19.46 25.38
CA ILE A 103 26.25 20.12 24.46
C ILE A 103 25.88 19.66 23.07
N THR A 104 25.54 20.60 22.18
CA THR A 104 25.15 20.30 20.79
C THR A 104 26.09 20.98 19.81
N VAL A 105 26.64 20.21 18.88
CA VAL A 105 27.47 20.70 17.77
C VAL A 105 26.72 20.44 16.46
N PRO A 106 26.43 21.45 15.63
CA PRO A 106 25.68 21.23 14.39
C PRO A 106 26.45 20.32 13.43
N VAL A 107 25.72 19.46 12.73
CA VAL A 107 26.25 18.70 11.59
C VAL A 107 26.15 19.59 10.36
N ASP A 108 27.29 20.05 9.83
CA ASP A 108 27.33 20.93 8.66
C ASP A 108 26.65 20.26 7.45
N GLY A 109 25.74 20.97 6.79
CA GLY A 109 25.03 20.47 5.61
C GLY A 109 23.88 19.49 5.87
N PHE A 110 23.61 19.12 7.13
CA PHE A 110 22.50 18.23 7.48
C PHE A 110 21.28 19.00 7.98
N ALA A 111 20.62 19.70 7.06
CA ALA A 111 19.33 20.32 7.27
C ALA A 111 18.32 19.75 6.28
N PHE A 112 17.13 19.39 6.77
CA PHE A 112 16.09 18.79 5.96
C PHE A 112 14.72 19.33 6.39
N GLN A 113 13.80 19.35 5.45
CA GLN A 113 12.44 19.84 5.64
C GLN A 113 11.48 18.75 5.22
N PHE A 114 10.59 18.38 6.15
CA PHE A 114 9.48 17.47 5.88
C PHE A 114 8.19 18.28 5.85
N ASP A 115 7.58 18.39 4.67
CA ASP A 115 6.31 19.10 4.51
C ASP A 115 5.09 18.17 4.58
N THR A 116 5.31 16.86 4.45
CA THR A 116 4.24 15.86 4.28
C THR A 116 4.43 14.64 5.19
N MET A 117 3.33 13.98 5.54
CA MET A 117 3.31 12.78 6.38
C MET A 117 3.29 11.49 5.54
N GLY A 118 3.64 10.36 6.16
CA GLY A 118 3.47 9.03 5.57
C GLY A 118 4.59 8.59 4.60
N GLY A 119 5.66 9.38 4.46
CA GLY A 119 6.87 8.97 3.75
C GLY A 119 7.89 8.35 4.71
N VAL A 120 8.68 7.39 4.21
CA VAL A 120 9.81 6.81 4.94
C VAL A 120 11.09 7.22 4.23
N TYR A 121 11.95 7.94 4.96
CA TYR A 121 13.20 8.50 4.45
C TYR A 121 14.38 7.86 5.18
N SER A 122 15.35 7.38 4.41
CA SER A 122 16.65 6.93 4.91
C SER A 122 17.71 7.95 4.53
N PHE A 123 18.41 8.46 5.54
CA PHE A 123 19.50 9.42 5.35
C PHE A 123 20.82 8.68 5.44
N THR A 124 21.63 8.79 4.39
CA THR A 124 22.99 8.26 4.39
C THR A 124 23.95 9.44 4.39
N LEU A 125 24.59 9.63 5.54
CA LEU A 125 25.71 10.55 5.71
C LEU A 125 26.95 9.85 5.18
N ASP A 126 27.56 10.33 4.10
CA ASP A 126 28.78 9.76 3.52
C ASP A 126 29.91 10.76 3.31
N ALA A 127 31.14 10.26 3.25
CA ALA A 127 32.34 11.05 3.04
C ALA A 127 32.75 11.00 1.56
N ARG A 128 32.65 12.12 0.84
CA ARG A 128 33.18 12.20 -0.53
C ARG A 128 34.56 12.83 -0.53
N ASN A 129 35.54 12.15 -1.13
CA ASN A 129 36.86 12.73 -1.35
C ASN A 129 36.79 13.66 -2.57
N GLN A 130 36.96 14.96 -2.34
CA GLN A 130 37.04 15.97 -3.39
C GLN A 130 38.36 16.74 -3.23
N SER A 131 39.28 16.56 -4.17
CA SER A 131 40.56 17.29 -4.22
C SER A 131 41.38 17.20 -2.92
N SER A 132 41.57 15.99 -2.39
CA SER A 132 42.33 15.71 -1.17
C SER A 132 41.72 16.28 0.13
N LYS A 133 40.48 16.79 0.06
CA LYS A 133 39.68 17.17 1.22
C LYS A 133 38.45 16.25 1.29
N LEU A 134 38.25 15.64 2.45
CA LEU A 134 37.03 14.89 2.74
C LEU A 134 35.89 15.89 2.99
N ILE A 135 34.82 15.83 2.21
CA ILE A 135 33.63 16.69 2.34
C ILE A 135 32.42 15.83 2.73
N PRO A 136 31.62 16.23 3.74
CA PRO A 136 30.39 15.53 4.08
C PRO A 136 29.40 15.62 2.92
N ASN A 137 28.89 14.48 2.50
CA ASN A 137 27.86 14.33 1.48
C ASN A 137 26.65 13.65 2.11
N MET A 138 25.49 14.29 2.04
CA MET A 138 24.24 13.69 2.51
C MET A 138 23.48 13.16 1.29
N ASN A 139 23.15 11.88 1.29
CA ASN A 139 22.23 11.30 0.33
C ASN A 139 20.91 10.93 1.05
N ILE A 140 19.80 11.21 0.40
CA ILE A 140 18.45 10.98 0.94
C ILE A 140 17.81 9.92 0.05
N HIS A 141 17.56 8.75 0.62
CA HIS A 141 16.86 7.67 -0.05
C HIS A 141 15.41 7.64 0.44
N THR A 142 14.48 7.93 -0.46
CA THR A 142 13.05 7.76 -0.20
C THR A 142 12.69 6.29 -0.38
N ILE A 143 12.41 5.59 0.72
CA ILE A 143 11.97 4.18 0.69
C ILE A 143 10.50 4.12 0.30
N VAL A 144 9.71 5.02 0.90
CA VAL A 144 8.29 5.17 0.61
C VAL A 144 8.03 6.64 0.29
N PRO A 145 7.46 6.98 -0.88
CA PRO A 145 7.10 8.35 -1.20
C PRO A 145 6.08 8.89 -0.22
N ALA A 146 6.08 10.20 0.01
CA ALA A 146 5.11 10.81 0.90
C ALA A 146 3.69 10.64 0.38
N ASN A 147 2.75 10.41 1.30
CA ASN A 147 1.36 10.32 0.92
C ASN A 147 0.75 11.72 0.81
N HIS A 148 0.19 12.02 -0.36
CA HIS A 148 -0.51 13.27 -0.64
C HIS A 148 -2.04 13.11 -0.66
N LEU A 149 -2.54 11.87 -0.64
CA LEU A 149 -3.96 11.56 -0.79
C LEU A 149 -4.55 10.98 0.49
N ASN A 150 -5.75 11.45 0.81
CA ASN A 150 -6.50 10.91 1.93
C ASN A 150 -7.00 9.50 1.60
N ILE A 151 -6.74 8.53 2.48
CA ILE A 151 -7.25 7.16 2.36
C ILE A 151 -8.78 7.12 2.22
N LEU A 152 -9.50 8.09 2.80
CA LEU A 152 -10.95 8.18 2.68
C LEU A 152 -11.43 8.38 1.23
N LEU A 153 -10.60 8.88 0.32
CA LEU A 153 -10.96 9.01 -1.09
C LEU A 153 -11.07 7.66 -1.81
N GLN A 154 -10.57 6.58 -1.21
CA GLN A 154 -10.72 5.23 -1.74
C GLN A 154 -12.12 4.65 -1.45
N ILE A 155 -12.80 5.14 -0.40
CA ILE A 155 -14.10 4.61 0.02
C ILE A 155 -15.16 4.78 -1.09
N PRO A 156 -15.35 5.96 -1.71
CA PRO A 156 -16.31 6.11 -2.80
C PRO A 156 -16.05 5.18 -3.97
N GLN A 157 -14.78 4.94 -4.32
CA GLN A 157 -14.41 4.06 -5.43
C GLN A 157 -14.83 2.61 -5.16
N TYR A 158 -14.56 2.09 -3.95
CA TYR A 158 -14.98 0.73 -3.59
C TYR A 158 -16.50 0.59 -3.55
N VAL A 159 -17.22 1.59 -3.04
CA VAL A 159 -18.69 1.56 -3.03
C VAL A 159 -19.26 1.49 -4.44
N VAL A 160 -18.76 2.31 -5.37
CA VAL A 160 -19.24 2.29 -6.77
C VAL A 160 -18.91 0.97 -7.46
N LEU A 161 -17.70 0.43 -7.26
CA LEU A 161 -17.30 -0.86 -7.83
C LEU A 161 -18.17 -2.01 -7.31
N SER A 162 -18.43 -2.08 -6.00
CA SER A 162 -19.26 -3.13 -5.42
C SER A 162 -20.71 -3.06 -5.90
N ILE A 163 -21.28 -1.86 -6.06
CA ILE A 163 -22.63 -1.70 -6.62
C ILE A 163 -22.65 -2.17 -8.08
N ALA A 164 -21.65 -1.80 -8.88
CA ALA A 164 -21.54 -2.23 -10.27
C ALA A 164 -21.42 -3.76 -10.40
N GLU A 165 -20.62 -4.39 -9.54
CA GLU A 165 -20.43 -5.84 -9.51
C GLU A 165 -21.73 -6.58 -9.18
N VAL A 166 -22.45 -6.15 -8.16
CA VAL A 166 -23.74 -6.76 -7.77
C VAL A 166 -24.77 -6.61 -8.89
N LEU A 167 -24.86 -5.41 -9.49
CA LEU A 167 -25.81 -5.16 -10.58
C LEU A 167 -25.47 -5.97 -11.83
N PHE A 168 -24.20 -6.15 -12.18
CA PHE A 168 -23.83 -6.91 -13.38
C PHE A 168 -23.87 -8.43 -13.16
N SER A 169 -23.28 -8.92 -12.07
CA SER A 169 -23.09 -10.35 -11.83
C SER A 169 -24.40 -11.07 -11.50
N ILE A 170 -25.21 -10.52 -10.57
CA ILE A 170 -26.45 -11.18 -10.13
C ILE A 170 -27.50 -11.14 -11.24
N THR A 171 -27.71 -9.97 -11.84
CA THR A 171 -28.74 -9.81 -12.89
C THR A 171 -28.38 -10.57 -14.17
N GLY A 172 -27.09 -10.60 -14.54
CA GLY A 172 -26.61 -11.35 -15.70
C GLY A 172 -26.83 -12.85 -15.54
N LEU A 173 -26.56 -13.39 -14.36
CA LEU A 173 -26.82 -14.79 -14.04
C LEU A 173 -28.32 -15.12 -13.99
N GLU A 174 -29.13 -14.24 -13.42
CA GLU A 174 -30.59 -14.40 -13.39
C GLU A 174 -31.17 -14.44 -14.82
N PHE A 175 -30.72 -13.53 -15.69
CA PHE A 175 -31.12 -13.54 -17.10
C PHE A 175 -30.66 -14.82 -17.81
N ALA A 176 -29.40 -15.21 -17.64
CA ALA A 176 -28.85 -16.42 -18.25
C ALA A 176 -29.61 -17.69 -17.81
N TYR A 177 -30.03 -17.78 -16.55
CA TYR A 177 -30.86 -18.88 -16.06
C TYR A 177 -32.31 -18.86 -16.56
N SER A 178 -32.88 -17.67 -16.80
CA SER A 178 -34.22 -17.54 -17.36
C SER A 178 -34.29 -18.02 -18.81
N GLN A 179 -33.20 -17.86 -19.57
CA GLN A 179 -33.10 -18.23 -20.97
C GLN A 179 -32.48 -19.62 -21.20
N ALA A 180 -32.05 -20.31 -20.13
CA ALA A 180 -31.46 -21.65 -20.23
C ALA A 180 -32.52 -22.75 -20.12
N ALA A 181 -32.40 -23.79 -20.95
CA ALA A 181 -33.24 -24.98 -20.86
C ALA A 181 -33.16 -25.61 -19.45
N PRO A 182 -34.25 -26.20 -18.92
CA PRO A 182 -34.34 -26.64 -17.52
C PRO A 182 -33.23 -27.60 -17.07
N THR A 183 -32.72 -28.42 -17.98
CA THR A 183 -31.67 -29.42 -17.71
C THR A 183 -30.24 -28.86 -17.81
N MET A 184 -30.05 -27.65 -18.34
CA MET A 184 -28.71 -27.07 -18.62
C MET A 184 -28.29 -25.95 -17.67
N LYS A 185 -29.10 -25.60 -16.66
CA LYS A 185 -28.79 -24.49 -15.74
C LYS A 185 -27.42 -24.62 -15.07
N SER A 186 -27.04 -25.82 -14.62
CA SER A 186 -25.72 -26.05 -14.02
C SER A 186 -24.56 -25.84 -15.01
N VAL A 187 -24.77 -26.09 -16.30
CA VAL A 187 -23.74 -25.90 -17.35
C VAL A 187 -23.55 -24.41 -17.61
N VAL A 188 -24.63 -23.63 -17.64
CA VAL A 188 -24.58 -22.17 -17.82
C VAL A 188 -23.81 -21.49 -16.68
N GLN A 189 -24.04 -21.93 -15.43
CA GLN A 189 -23.26 -21.45 -14.28
C GLN A 189 -21.76 -21.76 -14.40
N ALA A 190 -21.44 -22.99 -14.82
CA ALA A 190 -20.05 -23.40 -15.01
C ALA A 190 -19.37 -22.59 -16.12
N LEU A 191 -20.09 -22.31 -17.22
CA LEU A 191 -19.60 -21.46 -18.31
C LEU A 191 -19.41 -20.01 -17.86
N TRP A 192 -20.32 -19.47 -17.04
CA TRP A 192 -20.15 -18.14 -16.46
C TRP A 192 -18.86 -18.05 -15.63
N LEU A 193 -18.64 -18.97 -14.69
CA LEU A 193 -17.42 -19.01 -13.87
C LEU A 193 -16.15 -19.23 -14.71
N LEU A 194 -16.23 -20.03 -15.78
CA LEU A 194 -15.12 -20.22 -16.71
C LEU A 194 -14.72 -18.91 -17.39
N THR A 195 -15.69 -18.09 -17.81
CA THR A 195 -15.40 -16.78 -18.41
C THR A 195 -14.78 -15.80 -17.41
N VAL A 196 -15.21 -15.82 -16.14
CA VAL A 196 -14.59 -15.03 -15.07
C VAL A 196 -13.13 -15.43 -14.89
N ALA A 197 -12.85 -16.75 -14.80
CA ALA A 197 -11.48 -17.25 -14.66
C ALA A 197 -10.59 -16.86 -15.87
N PHE A 198 -11.13 -16.88 -17.09
CA PHE A 198 -10.40 -16.42 -18.26
C PHE A 198 -10.10 -14.91 -18.20
N GLY A 199 -11.04 -14.11 -17.70
CA GLY A 199 -10.84 -12.68 -17.43
C GLY A 199 -9.71 -12.42 -16.43
N ASP A 200 -9.69 -13.16 -15.32
CA ASP A 200 -8.64 -13.04 -14.29
C ASP A 200 -7.25 -13.39 -14.87
N VAL A 201 -7.16 -14.43 -15.71
CA VAL A 201 -5.91 -14.81 -16.37
C VAL A 201 -5.41 -13.70 -17.30
N ILE A 202 -6.30 -13.04 -18.06
CA ILE A 202 -5.92 -11.92 -18.92
C ILE A 202 -5.31 -10.78 -18.10
N ILE A 203 -5.92 -10.43 -16.96
CA ILE A 203 -5.43 -9.35 -16.09
C ILE A 203 -4.02 -9.69 -15.55
N ILE A 204 -3.79 -10.93 -15.12
CA ILE A 204 -2.46 -11.37 -14.64
C ILE A 204 -1.40 -11.27 -15.74
N ILE A 205 -1.74 -11.66 -16.97
CA ILE A 205 -0.81 -11.58 -18.10
C ILE A 205 -0.44 -10.12 -18.38
N ILE A 206 -1.42 -9.21 -18.41
CA ILE A 206 -1.15 -7.78 -18.67
C ILE A 206 -0.25 -7.19 -17.58
N ALA A 207 -0.51 -7.52 -16.31
CA ALA A 207 0.30 -7.06 -15.19
C ALA A 207 1.76 -7.55 -15.26
N GLN A 208 2.02 -8.77 -15.75
CA GLN A 208 3.39 -9.28 -15.90
C GLN A 208 4.14 -8.66 -17.08
N LEU A 209 3.43 -8.19 -18.11
CA LEU A 209 4.03 -7.61 -19.30
C LEU A 209 4.47 -6.15 -19.12
N ASP A 210 4.11 -5.51 -18.00
CA ASP A 210 4.45 -4.12 -17.64
C ASP A 210 4.25 -3.14 -18.82
N LEU A 211 3.11 -3.28 -19.50
CA LEU A 211 2.84 -2.58 -20.76
C LEU A 211 2.68 -1.05 -20.58
N PHE A 212 2.42 -0.58 -19.36
CA PHE A 212 2.20 0.83 -19.05
C PHE A 212 3.03 1.23 -17.83
N SER A 213 3.84 2.29 -17.97
CA SER A 213 4.63 2.82 -16.85
C SER A 213 3.77 3.53 -15.78
N ASP A 214 2.57 3.95 -16.16
CA ASP A 214 1.62 4.65 -15.28
C ASP A 214 0.34 3.83 -15.09
N LEU A 215 0.10 3.43 -13.84
CA LEU A 215 -1.10 2.68 -13.43
C LEU A 215 -2.40 3.42 -13.78
N ALA A 216 -2.40 4.75 -13.74
CA ALA A 216 -3.57 5.55 -14.08
C ALA A 216 -4.00 5.35 -15.54
N ILE A 217 -3.04 5.26 -16.48
CA ILE A 217 -3.32 5.08 -17.91
C ILE A 217 -3.89 3.68 -18.15
N GLU A 218 -3.33 2.67 -17.50
CA GLU A 218 -3.84 1.30 -17.57
C GLU A 218 -5.32 1.21 -17.17
N MET A 219 -5.71 1.85 -16.06
CA MET A 219 -7.11 1.88 -15.60
C MET A 219 -8.06 2.58 -16.58
N PHE A 220 -7.62 3.64 -17.26
CA PHE A 220 -8.41 4.29 -18.31
C PHE A 220 -8.57 3.40 -19.55
N VAL A 221 -7.52 2.68 -19.94
CA VAL A 221 -7.60 1.73 -21.06
C VAL A 221 -8.61 0.62 -20.76
N TYR A 222 -8.61 0.06 -19.55
CA TYR A 222 -9.62 -0.93 -19.14
C TYR A 222 -11.04 -0.37 -19.15
N ALA A 223 -11.23 0.88 -18.69
CA ALA A 223 -12.54 1.52 -18.73
C ALA A 223 -13.05 1.71 -20.17
N ILE A 224 -12.18 2.14 -21.09
CA ILE A 224 -12.52 2.31 -22.50
C ILE A 224 -12.81 0.95 -23.15
N ALA A 225 -11.98 -0.06 -22.88
CA ALA A 225 -12.20 -1.41 -23.39
C ALA A 225 -13.55 -1.98 -22.93
N MET A 226 -13.90 -1.82 -21.65
CA MET A 226 -15.21 -2.22 -21.14
C MET A 226 -16.36 -1.47 -21.81
N PHE A 227 -16.22 -0.17 -22.04
CA PHE A 227 -17.25 0.62 -22.73
C PHE A 227 -17.47 0.13 -24.18
N VAL A 228 -16.40 -0.21 -24.89
CA VAL A 228 -16.48 -0.78 -26.25
C VAL A 228 -17.18 -2.13 -26.22
N VAL A 229 -16.79 -3.02 -25.30
CA VAL A 229 -17.40 -4.35 -25.15
C VAL A 229 -18.89 -4.24 -24.86
N ILE A 230 -19.30 -3.40 -23.90
CA ILE A 230 -20.71 -3.13 -23.61
C ILE A 230 -21.44 -2.59 -24.84
N GLY A 231 -20.82 -1.65 -25.58
CA GLY A 231 -21.41 -1.10 -26.80
C GLY A 231 -21.65 -2.15 -27.89
N VAL A 232 -20.69 -3.06 -28.10
CA VAL A 232 -20.83 -4.17 -29.05
C VAL A 232 -21.94 -5.13 -28.61
N PHE A 233 -21.97 -5.53 -27.33
CA PHE A 233 -23.03 -6.41 -26.81
C PHE A 233 -24.41 -5.76 -26.88
N ALA A 234 -24.54 -4.47 -26.57
CA ALA A 234 -25.80 -3.74 -26.68
C ALA A 234 -26.30 -3.69 -28.13
N LEU A 235 -25.41 -3.48 -29.11
CA LEU A 235 -25.76 -3.48 -30.52
C LEU A 235 -26.27 -4.86 -30.97
N ILE A 236 -25.58 -5.94 -30.57
CA ILE A 236 -26.00 -7.32 -30.88
C ILE A 236 -27.37 -7.61 -30.24
N ALA A 237 -27.58 -7.22 -28.98
CA ALA A 237 -28.84 -7.45 -28.28
C ALA A 237 -30.02 -6.76 -28.97
N ILE A 238 -29.84 -5.52 -29.44
CA ILE A 238 -30.91 -4.77 -30.14
C ILE A 238 -31.22 -5.37 -31.51
N PHE A 239 -30.21 -5.83 -32.25
CA PHE A 239 -30.39 -6.25 -33.64
C PHE A 239 -30.68 -7.76 -33.83
N TYR A 240 -30.26 -8.63 -32.91
CA TYR A 240 -30.20 -10.07 -33.15
C TYR A 240 -30.83 -10.96 -32.06
N TYR A 241 -31.45 -10.41 -31.01
CA TYR A 241 -31.98 -11.23 -29.92
C TYR A 241 -33.48 -11.54 -30.08
N GLU A 242 -33.81 -12.81 -30.29
CA GLU A 242 -35.16 -13.35 -30.23
C GLU A 242 -35.31 -14.18 -28.94
N TYR A 243 -36.33 -13.89 -28.13
CA TYR A 243 -36.52 -14.51 -26.82
C TYR A 243 -36.95 -15.97 -26.97
N ALA A 244 -36.31 -16.88 -26.24
CA ALA A 244 -36.72 -18.28 -26.19
C ALA A 244 -37.85 -18.45 -25.16
N ASP A 245 -39.07 -18.72 -25.64
CA ASP A 245 -40.21 -19.04 -24.78
C ASP A 245 -40.26 -20.55 -24.53
N PHE A 246 -39.87 -20.98 -23.33
CA PHE A 246 -39.98 -22.39 -22.89
C PHE A 246 -41.29 -22.68 -22.14
N GLY A 247 -42.24 -21.75 -22.13
CA GLY A 247 -43.54 -21.89 -21.46
C GLY A 247 -44.40 -23.03 -22.01
N ASP A 248 -44.29 -23.33 -23.30
CA ASP A 248 -45.17 -24.30 -23.98
C ASP A 248 -44.65 -25.76 -23.94
N GLU A 249 -43.34 -25.97 -23.75
CA GLU A 249 -42.75 -27.32 -23.79
C GLU A 249 -42.80 -28.06 -22.44
N ALA A 250 -42.97 -27.32 -21.33
CA ALA A 250 -43.26 -27.89 -20.01
C ALA A 250 -44.70 -28.40 -19.89
N ALA A 251 -45.65 -27.82 -20.63
CA ALA A 251 -47.06 -28.26 -20.63
C ALA A 251 -47.29 -29.53 -21.46
N SER A 252 -46.52 -29.73 -22.53
CA SER A 252 -46.62 -30.93 -23.38
C SER A 252 -45.97 -32.17 -22.74
N THR A 253 -44.88 -31.99 -21.99
CA THR A 253 -44.16 -33.10 -21.34
C THR A 253 -44.90 -33.67 -20.12
N ALA A 254 -45.80 -32.89 -19.48
CA ALA A 254 -46.62 -33.35 -18.36
C ALA A 254 -47.76 -34.30 -18.75
N THR A 255 -48.12 -34.38 -20.04
CA THR A 255 -49.26 -35.21 -20.51
C THR A 255 -48.86 -36.66 -20.85
N THR A 256 -47.57 -37.01 -20.86
CA THR A 256 -47.10 -38.35 -21.29
C THR A 256 -46.45 -39.19 -20.17
N ALA A 257 -46.33 -38.69 -18.95
CA ALA A 257 -45.81 -39.47 -17.83
C ALA A 257 -46.94 -40.21 -17.09
N THR A 258 -47.13 -41.48 -17.42
CA THR A 258 -47.90 -42.44 -16.63
C THR A 258 -47.36 -42.53 -15.19
N ALA A 259 -48.27 -42.44 -14.23
CA ALA A 259 -48.02 -42.35 -12.80
C ALA A 259 -47.29 -43.57 -12.18
N PRO A 260 -46.57 -43.34 -11.07
CA PRO A 260 -46.68 -44.25 -9.93
C PRO A 260 -47.22 -43.52 -8.69
N THR A 261 -48.30 -44.07 -8.16
CA THR A 261 -48.97 -43.70 -6.91
C THR A 261 -48.07 -44.02 -5.71
N TYR A 262 -47.74 -43.01 -4.90
CA TYR A 262 -47.39 -43.21 -3.48
C TYR A 262 -48.36 -42.42 -2.59
N SER A 263 -48.83 -43.11 -1.55
CA SER A 263 -49.95 -42.80 -0.67
C SER A 263 -49.83 -41.48 0.10
N THR A 264 -50.91 -40.68 0.06
CA THR A 264 -51.14 -39.51 0.91
C THR A 264 -51.70 -39.93 2.27
N VAL A 265 -51.04 -39.51 3.36
CA VAL A 265 -51.67 -39.39 4.68
C VAL A 265 -52.27 -37.98 4.76
N SER A 266 -53.58 -37.92 4.96
CA SER A 266 -54.39 -36.71 5.05
C SER A 266 -54.51 -36.20 6.50
N LEU A 267 -54.48 -34.88 6.66
CA LEU A 267 -55.19 -34.10 7.69
C LEU A 267 -55.60 -32.80 6.96
N ALA A 268 -56.81 -32.73 6.40
CA ALA A 268 -57.98 -32.07 7.00
C ALA A 268 -57.67 -30.60 7.36
N ASP A 269 -57.93 -29.68 6.44
CA ASP A 269 -59.15 -28.84 6.38
C ASP A 269 -59.08 -27.64 7.34
N ASN A 270 -59.00 -26.43 6.77
CA ASN A 270 -60.08 -25.44 6.80
C ASN A 270 -59.59 -24.08 6.29
N ASP A 271 -60.43 -23.49 5.41
CA ASP A 271 -60.70 -22.06 5.18
C ASP A 271 -59.51 -21.10 4.96
N GLU A 272 -59.46 -20.22 3.97
CA GLU A 272 -60.54 -19.37 3.46
C GLU A 272 -60.07 -18.76 2.11
N LEU A 273 -60.98 -18.68 1.13
CA LEU A 273 -60.81 -17.90 -0.10
C LEU A 273 -60.54 -16.42 0.20
N LEU A 274 -59.80 -15.72 -0.67
CA LEU A 274 -60.18 -14.44 -1.31
C LEU A 274 -59.05 -13.98 -2.29
N PRO A 275 -59.35 -13.12 -3.30
CA PRO A 275 -58.95 -13.34 -4.69
C PRO A 275 -57.89 -12.36 -5.23
N GLU A 276 -57.41 -12.70 -6.43
CA GLU A 276 -56.78 -11.87 -7.47
C GLU A 276 -56.79 -10.34 -7.27
N LYS A 277 -55.64 -9.70 -7.55
CA LYS A 277 -55.64 -8.52 -8.42
C LYS A 277 -54.31 -8.31 -9.14
N LYS A 278 -54.37 -8.40 -10.47
CA LYS A 278 -53.46 -7.78 -11.44
C LYS A 278 -53.30 -6.29 -11.16
N ILE A 279 -52.06 -5.80 -11.13
CA ILE A 279 -51.56 -4.64 -11.88
C ILE A 279 -50.13 -4.98 -12.29
#